data_AF-A0A9W7LIN5-F1
#
_entry.id   AF-A0A9W7LIN5-F1
#
_cell.length_a   1.000
_cell.length_b   1.000
_cell.length_c   1.000
_cell.angle_alpha   90.00
_cell.angle_beta   90.00
_cell.angle_gamma   90.00
#
_symmetry.space_group_name_H-M   'P 1'
#
loop_
_entity.id
_entity.type
_entity.pdbx_description
1 polymer ?
#
loop_
_entity_poly.entity_id
_entity_poly.type
_entity_poly.pdbx_seq_one_letter_code
_entity_poly.pdbx_strand_id
1 'polypeptide(L)'
;MHIEKNVYENIIGTILNVDRKSKDNLKSRLDLVDMGIQHDLHPRVLPNGKSSLPPSIFTMSKKQKEVFCTVLKDIKVPDGYASNISRCVSVKDRRLYSLKSHDYHILIQDLLPVALRSCMSHEVTSCIIDLSNIMKAVCGKVLMVEELEKIQD
;
A
#
# COMPACT_ATOMS: atom_id res chain seq x y z
N MET A 1 14.43 -7.77 -3.25
CA MET A 1 13.64 -8.95 -2.79
C MET A 1 13.07 -8.84 -1.37
N HIS A 2 13.85 -8.95 -0.28
CA HIS A 2 13.27 -8.89 1.08
C HIS A 2 12.77 -7.49 1.46
N ILE A 3 13.46 -6.44 1.02
CA ILE A 3 13.07 -5.05 1.25
C ILE A 3 11.72 -4.77 0.59
N GLU A 4 11.59 -5.04 -0.71
CA GLU A 4 10.33 -4.85 -1.47
C GLU A 4 9.15 -5.57 -0.84
N LYS A 5 9.35 -6.83 -0.43
CA LYS A 5 8.33 -7.58 0.30
C LYS A 5 7.91 -6.85 1.58
N ASN A 6 8.87 -6.45 2.41
CA ASN A 6 8.57 -5.79 3.69
C ASN A 6 7.86 -4.45 3.50
N VAL A 7 8.30 -3.65 2.52
CA VAL A 7 7.67 -2.36 2.16
C VAL A 7 6.24 -2.60 1.68
N TYR A 8 6.05 -3.52 0.73
CA TYR A 8 4.73 -3.87 0.22
C TYR A 8 3.79 -4.38 1.33
N GLU A 9 4.24 -5.32 2.16
CA GLU A 9 3.41 -5.90 3.23
C GLU A 9 2.99 -4.84 4.26
N ASN A 10 3.86 -3.88 4.57
CA ASN A 10 3.53 -2.77 5.46
C ASN A 10 2.51 -1.81 4.83
N ILE A 11 2.68 -1.45 3.56
CA ILE A 11 1.76 -0.54 2.84
C ILE A 11 0.39 -1.20 2.71
N ILE A 12 0.34 -2.41 2.12
CA ILE A 12 -0.91 -3.15 1.90
C ILE A 12 -1.59 -3.49 3.22
N GLY A 13 -0.82 -3.91 4.23
CA GLY A 13 -1.34 -4.18 5.56
C GLY A 13 -2.07 -2.98 6.14
N THR A 14 -1.57 -1.78 5.87
CA THR A 14 -2.13 -0.51 6.35
C THR A 14 -3.34 -0.07 5.53
N ILE A 15 -3.22 0.06 4.20
CA ILE A 15 -4.33 0.58 3.36
C ILE A 15 -5.54 -0.37 3.29
N LEU A 16 -5.30 -1.69 3.33
CA LEU A 16 -6.37 -2.68 3.40
C LEU A 16 -6.85 -2.93 4.84
N ASN A 17 -6.27 -2.27 5.85
CA ASN A 17 -6.55 -2.45 7.27
C ASN A 17 -6.59 -3.95 7.66
N VAL A 18 -5.50 -4.64 7.35
CA VAL A 18 -5.34 -6.07 7.62
C VAL A 18 -5.04 -6.25 9.11
N ASP A 19 -5.89 -7.02 9.79
CA ASP A 19 -5.70 -7.31 11.21
C ASP A 19 -4.27 -7.78 11.51
N ARG A 20 -3.69 -7.18 12.57
CA ARG A 20 -2.30 -7.36 13.03
C ARG A 20 -1.18 -6.98 12.05
N LYS A 21 -1.49 -6.51 10.84
CA LYS A 21 -0.49 -6.04 9.86
C LYS A 21 -0.55 -4.53 9.62
N SER A 22 -1.66 -3.87 9.93
CA SER A 22 -1.78 -2.42 9.79
C SER A 22 -0.78 -1.68 10.69
N LYS A 23 -0.05 -0.72 10.10
CA LYS A 23 0.78 0.25 10.84
C LYS A 23 -0.03 1.42 11.38
N ASP A 24 -1.27 1.55 10.93
CA ASP A 24 -2.23 2.46 11.53
C ASP A 24 -2.99 1.75 12.65
N ASN A 25 -2.57 1.96 13.90
CA ASN A 25 -3.10 1.32 15.10
C ASN A 25 -3.11 2.29 16.28
N LEU A 26 -3.69 1.88 17.41
CA LEU A 26 -3.84 2.78 18.58
C LEU A 26 -2.50 3.35 19.07
N LYS A 27 -1.42 2.56 19.06
CA LYS A 27 -0.10 3.03 19.52
C LYS A 27 0.42 4.13 18.60
N SER A 28 0.42 3.90 17.29
CA SER A 28 0.86 4.93 16.34
C SER A 28 0.00 6.18 16.38
N ARG A 29 -1.30 6.07 16.69
CA ARG A 29 -2.18 7.23 16.91
C ARG A 29 -1.91 7.98 18.22
N LEU A 30 -1.47 7.30 19.27
CA LEU A 30 -1.03 7.94 20.51
C LEU A 30 0.32 8.64 20.33
N ASP A 31 1.22 8.08 19.52
CA ASP A 31 2.49 8.74 19.16
C ASP A 31 2.21 10.09 18.46
N LEU A 32 1.19 10.17 17.58
CA LEU A 32 0.78 11.44 16.96
C LEU A 32 0.26 12.47 17.98
N VAL A 33 -0.36 12.02 19.08
CA VAL A 33 -0.80 12.89 20.18
C VAL A 33 0.42 13.44 20.93
N ASP A 34 1.35 12.55 21.30
CA ASP A 34 2.58 12.92 22.01
C ASP A 34 3.43 13.91 21.20
N MET A 35 3.48 13.73 19.88
CA MET A 35 4.17 14.62 18.95
C MET A 35 3.40 15.93 18.66
N GLY A 36 2.13 16.06 19.06
CA GLY A 36 1.32 17.26 18.82
C GLY A 36 1.00 17.54 17.34
N ILE A 37 0.91 16.50 16.50
CA ILE A 37 0.65 16.61 15.06
C ILE A 37 -0.58 15.81 14.65
N GLN A 38 -1.15 16.10 13.46
CA GLN A 38 -2.26 15.32 12.87
C GLN A 38 -3.47 15.16 13.82
N HIS A 39 -3.90 16.27 14.44
CA HIS A 39 -4.99 16.32 15.43
C HIS A 39 -6.28 15.61 14.97
N ASP A 40 -6.60 15.67 13.68
CA ASP A 40 -7.78 15.00 13.10
C ASP A 40 -7.72 13.46 13.22
N LEU A 41 -6.52 12.89 13.36
CA LEU A 41 -6.27 11.46 13.50
C LEU A 41 -6.19 11.01 14.97
N HIS A 42 -6.23 11.91 15.94
CA HIS A 42 -6.12 11.54 17.36
C HIS A 42 -7.27 10.60 17.79
N PRO A 43 -7.00 9.59 18.65
CA PRO A 43 -8.04 8.71 19.16
C PRO A 43 -9.14 9.49 19.88
N ARG A 44 -10.40 9.14 19.62
CA ARG A 44 -11.56 9.76 20.26
C ARG A 44 -12.16 8.82 21.28
N VAL A 45 -12.39 9.30 22.50
CA VAL A 45 -13.11 8.52 23.51
C VAL A 45 -14.61 8.65 23.24
N LEU A 46 -15.27 7.52 23.00
CA LEU A 46 -16.71 7.46 22.82
C LEU A 46 -17.43 7.52 24.18
N PRO A 47 -18.73 7.87 24.22
CA PRO A 47 -19.51 7.93 25.46
C PRO A 47 -19.53 6.62 26.27
N ASN A 48 -19.27 5.48 25.62
CA ASN A 48 -19.19 4.16 26.24
C ASN A 48 -17.79 3.81 26.79
N GLY A 49 -16.87 4.79 26.84
CA GLY A 49 -15.49 4.61 27.31
C GLY A 49 -14.55 3.91 26.32
N LYS A 50 -15.02 3.49 25.13
CA LYS A 50 -14.16 2.88 24.11
C LYS A 50 -13.45 3.94 23.28
N SER A 51 -12.20 3.65 22.90
CA SER A 51 -11.45 4.46 21.95
C SER A 51 -11.87 4.15 20.51
N SER A 52 -12.22 5.18 19.74
CA SER A 52 -12.44 5.12 18.30
C SER A 52 -11.27 5.78 17.58
N LEU A 53 -10.82 5.18 16.47
CA LEU A 53 -9.80 5.76 15.61
C LEU A 53 -10.48 6.39 14.39
N PRO A 54 -10.37 7.71 14.18
CA PRO A 54 -10.85 8.34 12.95
C PRO A 54 -10.18 7.72 11.71
N PRO A 55 -10.91 7.51 10.61
CA PRO A 55 -10.31 6.99 9.38
C PRO A 55 -9.28 7.98 8.84
N SER A 56 -8.14 7.46 8.39
CA SER A 56 -7.11 8.26 7.73
C SER A 56 -7.43 8.47 6.25
N ILE A 57 -6.71 9.38 5.59
CA ILE A 57 -6.80 9.62 4.14
C ILE A 57 -6.52 8.37 3.30
N PHE A 58 -5.77 7.41 3.86
CA PHE A 58 -5.38 6.17 3.21
C PHE A 58 -6.27 4.97 3.58
N THR A 59 -7.32 5.19 4.38
CA THR A 59 -8.25 4.13 4.76
C THR A 59 -9.25 3.86 3.62
N MET A 60 -9.22 2.67 3.06
CA MET A 60 -10.19 2.27 2.02
C MET A 60 -11.52 1.78 2.62
N SER A 61 -12.63 2.20 2.05
CA SER A 61 -13.95 1.59 2.25
C SER A 61 -14.00 0.16 1.71
N LYS A 62 -15.01 -0.63 2.10
CA LYS A 62 -15.21 -1.98 1.58
C LYS A 62 -15.29 -2.02 0.05
N LYS A 63 -16.04 -1.08 -0.54
CA LYS A 63 -16.19 -0.96 -1.99
C LYS A 63 -14.88 -0.62 -2.69
N GLN A 64 -14.09 0.31 -2.15
CA GLN A 64 -12.78 0.63 -2.71
C GLN A 64 -11.83 -0.57 -2.65
N LYS A 65 -11.85 -1.36 -1.58
CA LYS A 65 -11.05 -2.60 -1.50
C LYS A 65 -11.48 -3.65 -2.51
N GLU A 66 -12.78 -3.78 -2.78
CA GLU A 66 -13.30 -4.67 -3.83
C GLU A 66 -12.83 -4.22 -5.22
N VAL A 67 -12.91 -2.92 -5.53
CA VAL A 67 -12.39 -2.36 -6.79
C VAL A 67 -10.89 -2.64 -6.92
N PHE A 68 -10.10 -2.38 -5.89
CA PHE A 68 -8.66 -2.66 -5.87
C PHE A 68 -8.35 -4.12 -6.19
N CYS A 69 -9.03 -5.06 -5.51
CA CYS A 69 -8.84 -6.48 -5.77
C CYS A 69 -9.32 -6.89 -7.16
N THR A 70 -10.42 -6.32 -7.67
CA THR A 70 -10.92 -6.61 -9.02
C THR A 70 -9.91 -6.15 -10.07
N VAL A 71 -9.34 -4.95 -9.94
CA VAL A 71 -8.29 -4.48 -10.86
C VAL A 71 -7.12 -5.44 -10.90
N LEU A 72 -6.58 -5.85 -9.74
CA LEU A 72 -5.46 -6.80 -9.68
C LEU A 72 -5.84 -8.21 -10.15
N LYS A 73 -7.11 -8.59 -10.04
CA LYS A 73 -7.59 -9.89 -10.51
C LYS A 73 -7.76 -9.94 -12.03
N ASP A 74 -8.18 -8.83 -12.63
CA ASP A 74 -8.51 -8.77 -14.06
C ASP A 74 -7.36 -8.22 -14.91
N ILE A 75 -6.28 -7.73 -14.28
CA ILE A 75 -5.12 -7.18 -14.97
C ILE A 75 -4.48 -8.23 -15.88
N LYS A 76 -4.15 -7.81 -17.10
CA LYS A 76 -3.39 -8.60 -18.06
C LYS A 76 -2.08 -7.89 -18.33
N VAL A 77 -1.00 -8.66 -18.29
CA VAL A 77 0.36 -8.21 -18.60
C VAL A 77 0.92 -9.02 -19.78
N PRO A 78 1.96 -8.52 -20.47
CA PRO A 78 2.64 -9.29 -21.52
C PRO A 78 3.13 -10.65 -21.02
N ASP A 79 3.24 -11.61 -21.94
CA ASP A 79 3.77 -12.93 -21.60
C ASP A 79 5.21 -12.83 -21.06
N GLY A 80 5.51 -13.62 -20.02
CA GLY A 80 6.79 -13.59 -19.32
C GLY A 80 7.03 -12.37 -18.42
N TYR A 81 6.14 -11.38 -18.37
CA TYR A 81 6.35 -10.17 -17.56
C TYR A 81 6.08 -10.38 -16.07
N ALA A 82 4.98 -11.04 -15.72
CA ALA A 82 4.63 -11.36 -14.35
C ALA A 82 4.04 -12.76 -14.23
N SER A 83 4.06 -13.32 -13.02
CA SER A 83 3.27 -14.51 -12.73
C SER A 83 1.76 -14.21 -12.76
N ASN A 84 0.92 -15.24 -12.77
CA ASN A 84 -0.53 -15.07 -12.75
C ASN A 84 -1.02 -14.58 -11.37
N ILE A 85 -0.96 -13.26 -11.17
CA ILE A 85 -1.34 -12.55 -9.94
C ILE A 85 -2.81 -12.78 -9.60
N SER A 86 -3.69 -12.98 -10.58
CA SER A 86 -5.12 -13.24 -10.35
C SER A 86 -5.37 -14.42 -9.40
N ARG A 87 -4.46 -15.42 -9.39
CA ARG A 87 -4.54 -16.59 -8.49
C ARG A 87 -4.28 -16.23 -7.02
N CYS A 88 -3.57 -15.14 -6.78
CA CYS A 88 -3.24 -14.62 -5.46
C CYS A 88 -4.31 -13.67 -4.92
N VAL A 89 -5.34 -13.29 -5.68
CA VAL A 89 -6.30 -12.24 -5.30
C VAL A 89 -7.68 -12.80 -4.96
N SER A 90 -8.16 -12.49 -3.75
CA SER A 90 -9.53 -12.76 -3.32
C SER A 90 -10.32 -11.46 -3.20
N VAL A 91 -11.24 -11.22 -4.13
CA VAL A 91 -12.18 -10.08 -4.08
C VAL A 91 -13.15 -10.24 -2.92
N LYS A 92 -13.62 -11.46 -2.64
CA LYS A 92 -14.53 -11.77 -1.53
C LYS A 92 -13.91 -11.41 -0.18
N ASP A 93 -12.64 -11.78 0.02
CA ASP A 93 -11.94 -11.49 1.27
C ASP A 93 -11.28 -10.11 1.27
N ARG A 94 -11.24 -9.43 0.11
CA ARG A 94 -10.57 -8.15 -0.11
C ARG A 94 -9.08 -8.20 0.26
N ARG A 95 -8.41 -9.29 -0.12
CA ARG A 95 -7.05 -9.62 0.28
C ARG A 95 -6.28 -10.35 -0.81
N LEU A 96 -4.95 -10.28 -0.69
CA LEU A 96 -4.01 -11.07 -1.46
C LEU A 96 -3.37 -12.15 -0.60
N TYR A 97 -3.09 -13.30 -1.19
CA TYR A 97 -2.56 -14.49 -0.55
C TYR A 97 -1.41 -15.10 -1.35
N SER A 98 -0.52 -15.80 -0.66
CA SER A 98 0.49 -16.68 -1.26
C SER A 98 1.37 -16.02 -2.33
N LEU A 99 1.64 -14.72 -2.20
CA LEU A 99 2.54 -13.98 -3.06
C LEU A 99 3.98 -14.47 -2.89
N LYS A 100 4.66 -14.68 -4.01
CA LYS A 100 6.09 -14.97 -4.04
C LYS A 100 6.88 -13.68 -4.20
N SER A 101 8.20 -13.79 -3.99
CA SER A 101 9.14 -12.69 -4.11
C SER A 101 9.02 -11.88 -5.40
N HIS A 102 8.88 -12.56 -6.56
CA HIS A 102 8.71 -11.90 -7.85
C HIS A 102 7.38 -11.13 -7.95
N ASP A 103 6.31 -11.65 -7.36
CA ASP A 103 5.02 -10.97 -7.36
C ASP A 103 5.08 -9.67 -6.58
N TYR A 104 5.78 -9.66 -5.42
CA TYR A 104 6.00 -8.43 -4.66
C TYR A 104 6.74 -7.36 -5.46
N HIS A 105 7.76 -7.76 -6.21
CA HIS A 105 8.55 -6.87 -7.08
C HIS A 105 7.67 -6.22 -8.16
N ILE A 106 6.92 -7.03 -8.91
CA ILE A 106 6.02 -6.51 -9.96
C ILE A 106 4.89 -5.65 -9.36
N LEU A 107 4.34 -6.06 -8.21
CA LEU A 107 3.27 -5.31 -7.54
C LEU A 107 3.77 -3.93 -7.10
N ILE A 108 4.89 -3.84 -6.38
CA ILE A 108 5.37 -2.55 -5.85
C ILE A 108 5.84 -1.62 -6.95
N GLN A 109 6.42 -2.14 -8.04
CA GLN A 109 6.98 -1.31 -9.10
C GLN A 109 5.93 -0.85 -10.11
N ASP A 110 4.97 -1.70 -10.45
CA ASP A 110 4.12 -1.46 -11.62
C ASP A 110 2.62 -1.49 -11.30
N LEU A 111 2.15 -2.52 -10.60
CA LEU A 111 0.71 -2.77 -10.54
C LEU A 111 0.01 -2.09 -9.37
N LEU A 112 0.71 -1.82 -8.28
CA LEU A 112 0.15 -1.18 -7.10
C LEU A 112 -0.35 0.24 -7.40
N PRO A 113 0.41 1.12 -8.08
CA PRO A 113 -0.09 2.43 -8.49
C PRO A 113 -1.36 2.34 -9.35
N VAL A 114 -1.39 1.41 -10.30
CA VAL A 114 -2.52 1.20 -11.21
C VAL A 114 -3.77 0.79 -10.43
N ALA A 115 -3.63 -0.15 -9.49
CA ALA A 115 -4.73 -0.64 -8.68
C ALA A 115 -5.29 0.40 -7.70
N LEU A 116 -4.45 1.31 -7.20
CA LEU A 116 -4.86 2.35 -6.25
C LEU A 116 -5.47 3.59 -6.91
N ARG A 117 -5.18 3.84 -8.19
CA ARG A 117 -5.59 5.05 -8.91
C ARG A 117 -7.09 5.35 -8.85
N SER A 118 -7.95 4.34 -8.85
CA SER A 118 -9.41 4.49 -8.78
C SER A 118 -9.97 4.32 -7.36
N CYS A 119 -9.11 4.02 -6.39
CA CYS A 119 -9.53 3.63 -5.05
C CYS A 119 -9.16 4.65 -3.97
N MET A 120 -8.18 5.52 -4.23
CA MET A 120 -7.64 6.46 -3.24
C MET A 120 -7.62 7.89 -3.79
N SER A 121 -7.33 8.86 -2.92
CA SER A 121 -7.17 10.25 -3.36
C SER A 121 -5.91 10.41 -4.23
N HIS A 122 -5.85 11.52 -4.97
CA HIS A 122 -4.70 11.82 -5.82
C HIS A 122 -3.41 11.93 -4.99
N GLU A 123 -3.49 12.56 -3.81
CA GLU A 123 -2.37 12.77 -2.90
C GLU A 123 -1.76 11.43 -2.46
N VAL A 124 -2.59 10.49 -2.00
CA VAL A 124 -2.10 9.17 -1.57
C VAL A 124 -1.55 8.37 -2.76
N THR A 125 -2.25 8.43 -3.90
CA THR A 125 -1.82 7.71 -5.11
C THR A 125 -0.48 8.24 -5.63
N SER A 126 -0.26 9.56 -5.60
CA SER A 126 1.00 10.19 -6.01
C SER A 126 2.16 9.69 -5.17
N CYS A 127 2.03 9.66 -3.84
CA CYS A 127 3.08 9.13 -2.96
C CYS A 127 3.43 7.67 -3.27
N ILE A 128 2.44 6.86 -3.65
CA ILE A 128 2.70 5.46 -4.05
C ILE A 128 3.38 5.39 -5.43
N ILE A 129 3.01 6.25 -6.38
CA ILE A 129 3.68 6.35 -7.69
C ILE A 129 5.16 6.70 -7.49
N ASP A 130 5.45 7.71 -6.66
CA ASP A 130 6.82 8.16 -6.40
C ASP A 130 7.65 7.04 -5.75
N LEU A 131 7.08 6.36 -4.75
CA LEU A 131 7.70 5.17 -4.17
C LEU A 131 7.96 4.09 -5.23
N SER A 132 6.98 3.78 -6.09
CA SER A 132 7.14 2.79 -7.15
C SER A 132 8.27 3.16 -8.12
N ASN A 133 8.41 4.44 -8.46
CA ASN A 133 9.49 4.95 -9.31
C ASN A 133 10.85 4.82 -8.63
N ILE A 134 10.96 5.16 -7.34
CA ILE A 134 12.17 4.92 -6.55
C ILE A 134 12.53 3.44 -6.57
N MET A 135 11.56 2.56 -6.27
CA MET A 135 11.79 1.11 -6.23
C MET A 135 12.25 0.55 -7.58
N LYS A 136 11.68 1.04 -8.69
CA LYS A 136 12.12 0.71 -10.05
C LYS A 136 13.56 1.12 -10.32
N ALA A 137 13.92 2.36 -9.98
CA ALA A 137 15.26 2.88 -10.21
C ALA A 137 16.30 2.08 -9.40
N VAL A 138 16.08 1.88 -8.10
CA VAL A 138 17.07 1.19 -7.23
C VAL A 138 17.15 -0.31 -7.48
N CYS A 139 16.11 -0.93 -8.04
CA CYS A 139 16.10 -2.35 -8.40
C CYS A 139 16.37 -2.60 -9.90
N GLY A 140 16.79 -1.55 -10.64
CA GLY A 140 17.17 -1.67 -12.04
C GLY A 140 18.34 -2.62 -12.24
N LYS A 141 18.39 -3.29 -13.40
CA LYS A 141 19.50 -4.17 -13.78
C LYS A 141 20.83 -3.41 -13.90
N VAL A 142 20.74 -2.16 -14.33
CA VAL A 142 21.86 -1.22 -14.45
C VAL A 142 21.47 0.00 -13.62
N LEU A 143 22.38 0.42 -12.74
CA LEU A 143 22.20 1.60 -11.90
C LEU A 143 23.03 2.74 -12.50
N MET A 144 22.38 3.83 -12.84
CA MET A 144 23.04 5.06 -13.28
C MET A 144 23.07 6.05 -12.12
N VAL A 145 24.25 6.55 -11.78
CA VAL A 145 24.42 7.46 -10.63
C VAL A 145 23.58 8.72 -10.83
N GLU A 146 23.51 9.24 -12.05
CA GLU A 146 22.75 10.44 -12.39
C GLU A 146 21.23 10.24 -12.24
N GLU A 147 20.73 9.01 -12.37
CA GLU A 147 19.33 8.69 -12.10
C GLU A 147 19.08 8.53 -10.60
N LEU A 148 20.04 7.98 -9.86
CA LEU A 148 19.97 7.84 -8.41
C LEU A 148 20.00 9.20 -7.70
N GLU A 149 20.79 10.15 -8.19
CA GLU A 149 20.82 11.52 -7.68
C GLU A 149 19.46 12.21 -7.85
N LYS A 150 18.80 12.01 -9.01
CA LYS A 150 17.48 12.62 -9.29
C LYS A 150 16.34 12.09 -8.43
N ILE A 151 16.44 10.87 -7.92
CA ILE A 151 15.42 10.27 -7.05
C ILE A 151 15.68 10.52 -5.56
N GLN A 152 16.84 11.09 -5.20
CA GLN A 152 17.22 11.39 -3.83
C GLN A 152 16.62 12.73 -3.33
N ASP A 153 16.35 13.65 -4.26
CA ASP A 153 15.77 14.98 -4.02
C ASP A 153 14.24 14.98 -4.09
#